data_AF-A0A815FX75-F1
#
_entry.id   AF-A0A815FX75-F1
#
_cell.length_a   1.000
_cell.length_b   1.000
_cell.length_c   1.000
_cell.angle_alpha   90.00
_cell.angle_beta   90.00
_cell.angle_gamma   90.00
#
_symmetry.space_group_name_H-M   'P 1'
#
loop_
_entity.id
_entity.type
_entity.pdbx_description
1 polymer ?
#
loop_
_entity_poly.entity_id
_entity_poly.type
_entity_poly.pdbx_seq_one_letter_code
_entity_poly.pdbx_strand_id
1 'polypeptide(L)'
;MSISRYSSLSLMKMKVLTEATVQRFLRLYQRSFQLLKGPFRTVEAYVEAIDLKPLVNESGFTFLVNNGVDNVTVNELSDSITQGTYGQQVTQLHAVMTMVAMAGRGNSIKGGNYKIFDIRDEITKVDYVQQHVTLFTTNATHLGSSYMKMATPLSLLVTRYLERQNGTKVLNLDVEAMSFSKVLYPRKERLVKLFSPIYLDDSKLAEIVDGKANVGWVYRKMWHAYPRAPPKNDTIFPAINPDEGLYYVNAFESFISTMESQCLAAHNIIRLLLADYGYDEKATTLADDYWIDTTN
;
A
#
# COMPACT_ATOMS: atom_id res chain seq x y z
N MET A 1 -3.00 -10.06 -20.63
CA MET A 1 -3.86 -8.87 -20.78
C MET A 1 -3.30 -8.04 -21.92
N SER A 2 -4.12 -7.63 -22.90
CA SER A 2 -3.67 -6.71 -23.97
C SER A 2 -3.87 -5.27 -23.51
N ILE A 3 -2.83 -4.43 -23.61
CA ILE A 3 -2.87 -2.99 -23.27
C ILE A 3 -3.94 -2.26 -24.11
N SER A 4 -4.26 -2.78 -25.30
CA SER A 4 -5.29 -2.24 -26.20
C SER A 4 -6.72 -2.27 -25.63
N ARG A 5 -6.95 -2.97 -24.51
CA ARG A 5 -8.25 -2.97 -23.80
C ARG A 5 -8.50 -1.66 -23.06
N TYR A 6 -7.45 -0.94 -22.69
CA TYR A 6 -7.53 0.30 -21.93
C TYR A 6 -7.45 1.51 -22.86
N SER A 7 -8.25 2.53 -22.56
CA SER A 7 -8.21 3.79 -23.28
C SER A 7 -6.86 4.47 -23.09
N SER A 8 -6.16 4.79 -24.19
CA SER A 8 -4.88 5.52 -24.15
C SER A 8 -5.02 6.87 -23.45
N LEU A 9 -6.16 7.54 -23.63
CA LEU A 9 -6.50 8.79 -22.93
C LEU A 9 -6.64 8.56 -21.42
N SER A 10 -7.29 7.48 -21.00
CA SER A 10 -7.41 7.15 -19.57
C SER A 10 -6.06 6.83 -18.94
N LEU A 11 -5.20 6.09 -19.64
CA LEU A 11 -3.83 5.80 -19.18
C LEU A 11 -3.01 7.10 -19.05
N MET A 12 -3.13 8.01 -20.02
CA MET A 12 -2.46 9.31 -19.97
C MET A 12 -2.95 10.16 -18.80
N LYS A 13 -4.27 10.27 -18.60
CA LYS A 13 -4.86 11.00 -17.48
C LYS A 13 -4.43 10.43 -16.14
N MET A 14 -4.46 9.11 -15.99
CA MET A 14 -4.01 8.41 -14.79
C MET A 14 -2.55 8.72 -14.47
N LYS A 15 -1.66 8.73 -15.48
CA LYS A 15 -0.26 9.14 -15.33
C LYS A 15 -0.14 10.61 -14.88
N VAL A 16 -0.84 11.53 -15.54
CA VAL A 16 -0.81 12.97 -15.19
C VAL A 16 -1.30 13.23 -13.77
N LEU A 17 -2.40 12.59 -13.35
CA LEU A 17 -2.95 12.70 -12.00
C LEU A 17 -1.96 12.14 -10.95
N THR A 18 -1.32 11.03 -11.28
CA THR A 18 -0.28 10.42 -10.43
C THR A 18 0.90 11.37 -10.26
N GLU A 19 1.45 11.88 -11.36
CA GLU A 19 2.58 12.82 -11.36
C GLU A 19 2.24 14.10 -10.59
N ALA A 20 1.06 14.69 -10.84
CA ALA A 20 0.61 15.89 -10.13
C ALA A 20 0.52 15.65 -8.60
N THR A 21 0.01 14.49 -8.19
CA THR A 21 -0.09 14.13 -6.77
C THR A 21 1.29 13.90 -6.14
N VAL A 22 2.18 13.21 -6.84
CA VAL A 22 3.57 13.00 -6.40
C VAL A 22 4.30 14.34 -6.29
N GLN A 23 4.16 15.25 -7.26
CA GLN A 23 4.80 16.57 -7.19
C GLN A 23 4.31 17.39 -5.99
N ARG A 24 3.01 17.33 -5.66
CA ARG A 24 2.48 17.94 -4.44
C ARG A 24 3.10 17.33 -3.19
N PHE A 25 3.21 16.00 -3.12
CA PHE A 25 3.85 15.29 -2.01
C PHE A 25 5.34 15.64 -1.87
N LEU A 26 6.07 15.75 -2.99
CA LEU A 26 7.50 16.07 -3.01
C LEU A 26 7.81 17.46 -2.45
N ARG A 27 6.83 18.39 -2.40
CA ARG A 27 6.99 19.69 -1.72
C ARG A 27 7.41 19.55 -0.26
N LEU A 28 7.01 18.47 0.41
CA LEU A 28 7.41 18.22 1.80
C LEU A 28 8.90 18.02 1.99
N TYR A 29 9.62 17.60 0.95
CA TYR A 29 11.06 17.40 0.97
C TYR A 29 11.83 18.66 0.57
N GLN A 30 11.14 19.68 0.04
CA GLN A 30 11.79 20.91 -0.38
C GLN A 30 12.18 21.75 0.84
N ARG A 31 13.47 22.09 0.93
CA ARG A 31 14.01 22.91 2.02
C ARG A 31 13.33 24.27 2.12
N SER A 32 13.12 24.95 0.99
CA SER A 32 12.43 26.25 0.95
C SER A 32 11.03 26.17 1.55
N PHE A 33 10.30 25.10 1.25
CA PHE A 33 8.97 24.84 1.81
C PHE A 33 9.04 24.58 3.32
N GLN A 34 9.96 23.72 3.77
CA GLN A 34 10.16 23.40 5.19
C GLN A 34 10.57 24.63 6.03
N LEU A 35 11.40 25.51 5.47
CA LEU A 35 11.83 26.76 6.12
C LEU A 35 10.70 27.79 6.18
N LEU A 36 9.85 27.85 5.15
CA LEU A 36 8.73 28.77 5.09
C LEU A 36 7.59 28.35 6.03
N LYS A 37 7.30 27.05 6.11
CA LYS A 37 6.15 26.52 6.86
C LYS A 37 6.46 26.20 8.32
N GLY A 38 7.72 25.95 8.67
CA GLY A 38 8.10 25.43 9.98
C GLY A 38 7.72 23.94 10.13
N PRO A 39 7.91 23.36 11.32
CA PRO A 39 7.41 22.04 11.65
C PRO A 39 5.90 22.06 11.90
N PHE A 40 5.21 20.93 11.66
CA PHE A 40 3.77 20.82 11.86
C PHE A 40 3.44 19.91 13.05
N ARG A 41 2.44 20.28 13.85
CA ARG A 41 1.98 19.48 15.00
C ARG A 41 0.90 18.44 14.66
N THR A 42 0.31 18.51 13.46
CA THR A 42 -0.70 17.57 13.00
C THR A 42 -0.43 17.13 11.56
N VAL A 43 -0.80 15.89 11.24
CA VAL A 43 -0.74 15.36 9.87
C VAL A 43 -1.73 16.09 8.97
N GLU A 44 -2.86 16.56 9.50
CA GLU A 44 -3.82 17.36 8.75
C GLU A 44 -3.18 18.64 8.20
N ALA A 45 -2.46 19.40 9.03
CA ALA A 45 -1.76 20.61 8.60
C ALA A 45 -0.70 20.31 7.54
N TYR A 46 -0.06 19.13 7.63
CA TYR A 46 0.83 18.61 6.59
C TYR A 46 0.10 18.45 5.25
N VAL A 47 -1.02 17.74 5.25
CA VAL A 47 -1.81 17.41 4.07
C VAL A 47 -2.42 18.65 3.42
N GLU A 48 -2.88 19.60 4.22
CA GLU A 48 -3.38 20.90 3.77
C GLU A 48 -2.28 21.74 3.15
N ALA A 49 -1.09 21.82 3.77
CA ALA A 49 0.00 22.66 3.28
C ALA A 49 0.54 22.24 1.90
N ILE A 50 0.28 21.00 1.49
CA ILE A 50 0.61 20.48 0.15
C ILE A 50 -0.60 20.22 -0.74
N ASP A 51 -1.75 20.84 -0.45
CA ASP A 51 -2.95 20.79 -1.30
C ASP A 51 -3.41 19.36 -1.65
N LEU A 52 -3.25 18.42 -0.69
CA LEU A 52 -3.70 17.04 -0.83
C LEU A 52 -4.97 16.74 -0.02
N LYS A 53 -5.47 17.71 0.75
CA LYS A 53 -6.66 17.52 1.59
C LYS A 53 -7.91 17.05 0.82
N PRO A 54 -8.24 17.58 -0.38
CA PRO A 54 -9.37 17.07 -1.15
C PRO A 54 -9.21 15.59 -1.54
N LEU A 55 -7.99 15.17 -1.89
CA LEU A 55 -7.71 13.81 -2.36
C LEU A 55 -7.75 12.77 -1.24
N VAL A 56 -7.43 13.15 0.01
CA VAL A 56 -7.60 12.23 1.15
C VAL A 56 -9.06 12.08 1.57
N ASN A 57 -9.93 13.01 1.16
CA ASN A 57 -11.37 13.04 1.45
C ASN A 57 -12.22 12.43 0.31
N GLU A 58 -11.61 11.68 -0.60
CA GLU A 58 -12.34 10.95 -1.64
C GLU A 58 -11.66 9.62 -1.93
N SER A 59 -12.42 8.64 -2.43
CA SER A 59 -11.84 7.35 -2.83
C SER A 59 -11.02 7.52 -4.09
N GLY A 60 -10.00 6.67 -4.28
CA GLY A 60 -9.24 6.62 -5.51
C GLY A 60 -10.11 6.35 -6.73
N PHE A 61 -11.15 5.52 -6.56
CA PHE A 61 -12.13 5.26 -7.61
C PHE A 61 -12.85 6.55 -8.01
N THR A 62 -13.46 7.24 -7.05
CA THR A 62 -14.21 8.48 -7.28
C THR A 62 -13.32 9.55 -7.92
N PHE A 63 -12.11 9.73 -7.40
CA PHE A 63 -11.15 10.70 -7.93
C PHE A 63 -10.78 10.42 -9.39
N LEU A 64 -10.41 9.17 -9.70
CA LEU A 64 -9.99 8.79 -11.05
C LEU A 64 -11.14 8.95 -12.06
N VAL A 65 -12.34 8.48 -11.71
CA VAL A 65 -13.52 8.57 -12.58
C VAL A 65 -13.95 10.02 -12.79
N ASN A 66 -14.00 10.83 -11.74
CA ASN A 66 -14.35 12.25 -11.84
C ASN A 66 -13.34 13.05 -12.67
N ASN A 67 -12.09 12.62 -12.72
CA ASN A 67 -11.05 13.20 -13.57
C ASN A 67 -10.96 12.51 -14.96
N GLY A 68 -11.95 11.69 -15.30
CA GLY A 68 -12.19 11.17 -16.64
C GLY A 68 -11.30 9.99 -17.03
N VAL A 69 -10.86 9.18 -16.07
CA VAL A 69 -10.36 7.82 -16.28
C VAL A 69 -11.56 6.89 -16.31
N ASP A 70 -11.68 6.05 -17.35
CA ASP A 70 -12.84 5.17 -17.51
C ASP A 70 -12.89 4.05 -16.46
N ASN A 71 -14.11 3.57 -16.16
CA ASN A 71 -14.34 2.53 -15.16
C ASN A 71 -13.56 1.24 -15.43
N VAL A 72 -13.37 0.83 -16.69
CA VAL A 72 -12.63 -0.41 -17.01
C VAL A 72 -11.17 -0.27 -16.59
N THR A 73 -10.55 0.88 -16.92
CA THR A 73 -9.18 1.19 -16.50
C THR A 73 -9.08 1.28 -14.97
N VAL A 74 -10.04 1.90 -14.28
CA VAL A 74 -9.99 1.97 -12.81
C VAL A 74 -10.15 0.59 -12.18
N ASN A 75 -11.13 -0.20 -12.61
CA ASN A 75 -11.50 -1.46 -11.98
C ASN A 75 -10.57 -2.63 -12.30
N GLU A 76 -9.94 -2.64 -13.48
CA GLU A 76 -9.02 -3.74 -13.85
C GLU A 76 -7.56 -3.37 -13.56
N LEU A 77 -7.16 -2.11 -13.83
CA LEU A 77 -5.77 -1.68 -13.71
C LEU A 77 -5.48 -1.00 -12.37
N SER A 78 -6.29 -0.01 -11.97
CA SER A 78 -6.03 0.70 -10.71
C SER A 78 -6.32 -0.18 -9.48
N ASP A 79 -7.37 -1.00 -9.54
CA ASP A 79 -7.67 -1.97 -8.48
C ASP A 79 -6.57 -3.04 -8.35
N SER A 80 -6.03 -3.55 -9.47
CA SER A 80 -4.93 -4.53 -9.41
C SER A 80 -3.66 -3.94 -8.79
N ILE A 81 -3.30 -2.69 -9.14
CA ILE A 81 -2.12 -2.02 -8.58
C ILE A 81 -2.30 -1.72 -7.08
N THR A 82 -3.48 -1.23 -6.68
CA THR A 82 -3.76 -0.93 -5.26
C THR A 82 -3.87 -2.19 -4.41
N GLN A 83 -4.46 -3.27 -4.91
CA GLN A 83 -4.46 -4.57 -4.22
C GLN A 83 -3.05 -5.15 -4.12
N GLY A 84 -2.24 -5.06 -5.19
CA GLY A 84 -0.86 -5.52 -5.16
C GLY A 84 0.06 -4.73 -4.23
N THR A 85 -0.23 -3.45 -4.02
CA THR A 85 0.60 -2.56 -3.19
C THR A 85 0.14 -2.51 -1.73
N TYR A 86 -1.17 -2.36 -1.49
CA TYR A 86 -1.74 -2.09 -0.17
C TYR A 86 -2.74 -3.15 0.32
N GLY A 87 -3.04 -4.18 -0.48
CA GLY A 87 -4.07 -5.17 -0.14
C GLY A 87 -5.48 -4.58 -0.02
N GLN A 88 -5.69 -3.40 -0.60
CA GLN A 88 -6.93 -2.62 -0.48
C GLN A 88 -7.44 -2.27 -1.86
N GLN A 89 -8.77 -2.33 -2.02
CA GLN A 89 -9.44 -2.00 -3.27
C GLN A 89 -9.41 -0.49 -3.53
N VAL A 90 -9.39 -0.10 -4.80
CA VAL A 90 -9.37 1.31 -5.23
C VAL A 90 -10.61 2.10 -4.76
N THR A 91 -11.71 1.41 -4.48
CA THR A 91 -12.96 1.97 -3.93
C THR A 91 -12.88 2.25 -2.43
N GLN A 92 -12.00 1.57 -1.71
CA GLN A 92 -11.84 1.68 -0.26
C GLN A 92 -10.64 2.54 0.12
N LEU A 93 -9.69 2.75 -0.80
CA LEU A 93 -8.49 3.52 -0.57
C LEU A 93 -8.73 4.99 -0.92
N HIS A 94 -8.26 5.93 -0.11
CA HIS A 94 -8.32 7.35 -0.48
C HIS A 94 -7.38 7.67 -1.65
N ALA A 95 -7.70 8.73 -2.40
CA ALA A 95 -7.06 8.98 -3.68
C ALA A 95 -5.55 9.19 -3.62
N VAL A 96 -5.02 9.82 -2.55
CA VAL A 96 -3.56 9.97 -2.39
C VAL A 96 -2.84 8.62 -2.35
N MET A 97 -3.27 7.66 -1.53
CA MET A 97 -2.63 6.34 -1.46
C MET A 97 -2.80 5.57 -2.78
N THR A 98 -3.94 5.74 -3.46
CA THR A 98 -4.11 5.21 -4.82
C THR A 98 -3.04 5.76 -5.76
N MET A 99 -2.83 7.08 -5.79
CA MET A 99 -1.83 7.69 -6.68
C MET A 99 -0.41 7.26 -6.32
N VAL A 100 -0.09 7.11 -5.03
CA VAL A 100 1.22 6.57 -4.59
C VAL A 100 1.40 5.13 -5.08
N ALA A 101 0.37 4.27 -5.02
CA ALA A 101 0.45 2.92 -5.57
C ALA A 101 0.79 2.92 -7.06
N MET A 102 0.19 3.85 -7.83
CA MET A 102 0.43 3.99 -9.27
C MET A 102 1.84 4.51 -9.59
N ALA A 103 2.48 5.22 -8.68
CA ALA A 103 3.85 5.71 -8.86
C ALA A 103 4.89 4.56 -8.84
N GLY A 104 4.55 3.40 -8.27
CA GLY A 104 5.26 2.13 -8.49
C GLY A 104 6.68 2.02 -7.91
N ARG A 105 7.08 2.88 -6.97
CA ARG A 105 8.40 2.81 -6.31
C ARG A 105 8.24 2.50 -4.81
N GLY A 106 9.05 1.56 -4.30
CA GLY A 106 9.09 1.23 -2.87
C GLY A 106 10.48 0.78 -2.44
N ASN A 107 11.00 1.38 -1.38
CA ASN A 107 12.24 0.97 -0.71
C ASN A 107 11.91 0.20 0.59
N SER A 108 12.84 -0.65 1.06
CA SER A 108 12.69 -1.41 2.32
C SER A 108 13.92 -1.23 3.22
N ILE A 109 13.75 -1.21 4.54
CA ILE A 109 14.89 -1.16 5.48
C ILE A 109 15.63 -2.50 5.41
N LYS A 110 16.97 -2.45 5.32
CA LYS A 110 17.81 -3.65 5.41
C LYS A 110 17.54 -4.38 6.73
N GLY A 111 16.88 -5.54 6.64
CA GLY A 111 16.50 -6.36 7.80
C GLY A 111 15.04 -6.22 8.26
N GLY A 112 14.19 -5.50 7.51
CA GLY A 112 12.73 -5.50 7.64
C GLY A 112 12.14 -4.29 8.36
N ASN A 113 11.00 -3.80 7.86
CA ASN A 113 10.31 -2.58 8.35
C ASN A 113 9.67 -2.74 9.74
N TYR A 114 9.55 -3.97 10.27
CA TYR A 114 9.08 -4.25 11.63
C TYR A 114 9.98 -3.66 12.74
N LYS A 115 11.14 -3.11 12.37
CA LYS A 115 12.08 -2.46 13.28
C LYS A 115 11.72 -1.00 13.63
N ILE A 116 10.61 -0.46 13.09
CA ILE A 116 10.19 0.96 13.23
C ILE A 116 9.20 1.16 14.41
N PHE A 117 9.31 0.36 15.47
CA PHE A 117 8.70 0.58 16.80
C PHE A 117 7.22 0.15 17.03
N ASP A 118 6.96 -0.19 18.31
CA ASP A 118 5.67 -0.48 18.97
C ASP A 118 5.60 0.40 20.23
N ILE A 119 4.55 1.22 20.37
CA ILE A 119 4.28 2.07 21.54
C ILE A 119 2.76 2.04 21.80
N ARG A 120 2.37 1.91 23.07
CA ARG A 120 0.97 1.88 23.53
C ARG A 120 0.57 3.13 24.32
N ASP A 121 -0.74 3.34 24.23
CA ASP A 121 -1.66 4.09 25.11
C ASP A 121 -1.57 5.62 25.09
N GLU A 122 -2.20 6.18 24.04
CA GLU A 122 -3.05 7.40 23.95
C GLU A 122 -3.19 7.89 22.48
N ILE A 123 -3.01 6.98 21.52
CA ILE A 123 -3.00 7.27 20.08
C ILE A 123 -4.29 6.77 19.44
N THR A 124 -4.91 7.59 18.59
CA THR A 124 -6.11 7.22 17.80
C THR A 124 -5.91 5.86 17.15
N LYS A 125 -6.78 4.90 17.49
CA LYS A 125 -6.71 3.54 16.97
C LYS A 125 -6.89 3.56 15.45
N VAL A 126 -5.88 3.09 14.72
CA VAL A 126 -5.94 2.88 13.27
C VAL A 126 -6.22 1.40 13.02
N ASP A 127 -7.23 1.10 12.21
CA ASP A 127 -7.48 -0.27 11.79
C ASP A 127 -6.44 -0.71 10.77
N TYR A 128 -5.94 -1.94 10.89
CA TYR A 128 -4.96 -2.51 9.96
C TYR A 128 -5.60 -3.61 9.11
N VAL A 129 -5.10 -3.77 7.89
CA VAL A 129 -5.39 -4.92 7.04
C VAL A 129 -4.77 -6.17 7.69
N GLN A 130 -5.62 -7.11 8.08
CA GLN A 130 -5.20 -8.42 8.53
C GLN A 130 -4.88 -9.28 7.32
N GLN A 131 -3.59 -9.44 7.04
CA GLN A 131 -3.11 -10.18 5.88
C GLN A 131 -2.65 -11.57 6.29
N HIS A 132 -3.27 -12.59 5.74
CA HIS A 132 -2.83 -13.97 5.90
C HIS A 132 -1.81 -14.31 4.83
N VAL A 133 -0.61 -14.70 5.28
CA VAL A 133 0.47 -15.18 4.43
C VAL A 133 0.61 -16.68 4.66
N THR A 134 0.40 -17.45 3.60
CA THR A 134 0.64 -18.89 3.60
C THR A 134 1.81 -19.20 2.68
N LEU A 135 2.84 -19.84 3.23
CA LEU A 135 3.95 -20.40 2.48
C LEU A 135 3.80 -21.92 2.47
N PHE A 136 3.85 -22.55 1.31
CA PHE A 136 3.86 -24.01 1.26
C PHE A 136 4.63 -24.51 0.06
N THR A 137 5.09 -25.76 0.08
CA THR A 137 5.65 -26.39 -1.11
C THR A 137 4.64 -27.21 -1.88
N THR A 138 4.82 -27.31 -3.19
CA THR A 138 3.99 -28.16 -4.05
C THR A 138 4.77 -28.72 -5.22
N ASN A 139 4.45 -29.94 -5.63
CA ASN A 139 4.92 -30.55 -6.88
C ASN A 139 3.88 -30.40 -8.02
N ALA A 140 2.74 -29.74 -7.78
CA ALA A 140 1.72 -29.54 -8.79
C ALA A 140 2.25 -28.70 -9.96
N THR A 141 1.90 -29.11 -11.17
CA THR A 141 2.23 -28.38 -12.42
C THR A 141 1.09 -27.47 -12.87
N HIS A 142 -0.12 -27.69 -12.36
CA HIS A 142 -1.34 -26.92 -12.62
C HIS A 142 -2.05 -26.56 -11.31
N LEU A 143 -2.89 -25.54 -11.36
CA LEU A 143 -3.85 -25.27 -10.29
C LEU A 143 -5.01 -26.26 -10.37
N GLY A 144 -5.64 -26.56 -9.23
CA GLY A 144 -6.77 -27.47 -9.15
C GLY A 144 -7.90 -27.08 -10.11
N SER A 145 -8.44 -28.06 -10.82
CA SER A 145 -9.42 -27.80 -11.89
C SER A 145 -10.74 -27.21 -11.38
N SER A 146 -11.08 -27.47 -10.11
CA SER A 146 -12.22 -26.86 -9.39
C SER A 146 -11.92 -25.43 -8.94
N TYR A 147 -10.65 -25.11 -8.72
CA TYR A 147 -10.19 -23.80 -8.27
C TYR A 147 -10.02 -22.85 -9.45
N MET A 148 -9.10 -23.16 -10.36
CA MET A 148 -8.82 -22.36 -11.55
C MET A 148 -8.10 -23.21 -12.60
N LYS A 149 -8.70 -23.40 -13.78
CA LYS A 149 -8.14 -24.25 -14.84
C LYS A 149 -6.96 -23.56 -15.56
N MET A 150 -5.75 -23.66 -14.99
CA MET A 150 -4.52 -23.15 -15.60
C MET A 150 -3.26 -23.86 -15.09
N ALA A 151 -2.16 -23.74 -15.84
CA ALA A 151 -0.83 -24.12 -15.36
C ALA A 151 -0.41 -23.24 -14.16
N THR A 152 0.51 -23.74 -13.34
CA THR A 152 1.00 -23.01 -12.15
C THR A 152 1.73 -21.72 -12.56
N PRO A 153 1.20 -20.53 -12.20
CA PRO A 153 1.71 -19.26 -12.66
C PRO A 153 3.00 -18.88 -11.93
N LEU A 154 3.86 -18.06 -12.54
CA LEU A 154 4.97 -17.43 -11.80
C LEU A 154 4.42 -16.47 -10.73
N SER A 155 3.44 -15.67 -11.12
CA SER A 155 2.69 -14.78 -10.25
C SER A 155 1.25 -14.68 -10.75
N LEU A 156 0.31 -14.64 -9.82
CA LEU A 156 -1.12 -14.44 -10.02
C LEU A 156 -1.56 -13.35 -9.05
N LEU A 157 -2.21 -12.32 -9.57
CA LEU A 157 -2.89 -11.31 -8.78
C LEU A 157 -4.37 -11.35 -9.13
N VAL A 158 -5.23 -11.33 -8.10
CA VAL A 158 -6.67 -11.45 -8.25
C VAL A 158 -7.29 -10.11 -7.92
N THR A 159 -8.00 -9.51 -8.87
CA THR A 159 -8.86 -8.37 -8.59
C THR A 159 -10.22 -8.87 -8.11
N ARG A 160 -10.83 -8.14 -7.19
CA ARG A 160 -12.15 -8.49 -6.63
C ARG A 160 -13.27 -7.79 -7.39
N TYR A 161 -13.01 -7.37 -8.62
CA TYR A 161 -13.98 -6.63 -9.38
C TYR A 161 -15.19 -7.52 -9.69
N LEU A 162 -16.26 -7.24 -8.96
CA LEU A 162 -17.58 -7.82 -9.12
C LEU A 162 -18.36 -6.99 -10.13
N GLU A 163 -18.07 -7.10 -11.43
CA GLU A 163 -19.07 -6.66 -12.39
C GLU A 163 -19.33 -7.65 -13.52
N ARG A 164 -20.61 -8.00 -13.56
CA ARG A 164 -21.29 -8.87 -14.49
C ARG A 164 -21.24 -8.28 -15.89
N GLN A 165 -20.90 -9.13 -16.84
CA GLN A 165 -21.56 -9.18 -18.13
C GLN A 165 -22.05 -10.63 -18.27
N ASN A 166 -23.36 -10.86 -18.26
CA ASN A 166 -24.03 -12.13 -18.63
C ASN A 166 -24.05 -13.32 -17.63
N GLY A 167 -24.25 -13.09 -16.33
CA GLY A 167 -24.81 -14.14 -15.44
C GLY A 167 -23.93 -15.36 -15.12
N THR A 168 -22.68 -15.41 -15.56
CA THR A 168 -21.74 -16.48 -15.20
C THR A 168 -21.29 -16.34 -13.74
N LYS A 169 -21.17 -17.48 -13.06
CA LYS A 169 -20.77 -17.63 -11.65
C LYS A 169 -19.46 -16.86 -11.38
N VAL A 170 -19.51 -15.97 -10.39
CA VAL A 170 -18.34 -15.20 -9.93
C VAL A 170 -17.31 -16.17 -9.35
N LEU A 171 -16.09 -16.14 -9.88
CA LEU A 171 -14.94 -16.79 -9.26
C LEU A 171 -14.49 -15.89 -8.09
N ASN A 172 -15.15 -16.02 -6.95
CA ASN A 172 -14.67 -15.38 -5.72
C ASN A 172 -13.53 -16.23 -5.18
N LEU A 173 -12.30 -15.88 -5.54
CA LEU A 173 -11.14 -16.59 -5.03
C LEU A 173 -10.81 -16.11 -3.62
N ASP A 174 -10.46 -17.07 -2.76
CA ASP A 174 -10.05 -16.81 -1.39
C ASP A 174 -8.61 -16.23 -1.30
N VAL A 175 -7.98 -15.91 -2.44
CA VAL A 175 -6.60 -15.40 -2.56
C VAL A 175 -6.58 -14.04 -3.24
N GLU A 176 -5.67 -13.18 -2.80
CA GLU A 176 -5.43 -11.86 -3.39
C GLU A 176 -4.22 -11.90 -4.32
N ALA A 177 -3.17 -12.60 -3.90
CA ALA A 177 -1.99 -12.82 -4.71
C ALA A 177 -1.37 -14.18 -4.39
N MET A 178 -0.81 -14.82 -5.41
CA MET A 178 -0.12 -16.09 -5.29
C MET A 178 1.07 -16.12 -6.24
N SER A 179 2.23 -16.56 -5.76
CA SER A 179 3.44 -16.67 -6.57
C SER A 179 4.10 -18.02 -6.35
N PHE A 180 4.64 -18.60 -7.43
CA PHE A 180 5.36 -19.85 -7.38
C PHE A 180 6.82 -19.62 -7.73
N SER A 181 7.72 -20.10 -6.89
CA SER A 181 9.16 -20.07 -7.17
C SER A 181 9.50 -20.95 -8.38
N LYS A 182 10.77 -20.88 -8.79
CA LYS A 182 11.40 -21.95 -9.58
C LYS A 182 11.38 -23.27 -8.79
N VAL A 183 11.51 -24.38 -9.51
CA VAL A 183 11.62 -25.71 -8.90
C VAL A 183 12.87 -25.78 -8.02
N LEU A 184 12.69 -26.24 -6.80
CA LEU A 184 13.68 -26.44 -5.76
C LEU A 184 14.14 -27.90 -5.77
N TYR A 185 15.45 -28.10 -5.82
CA TYR A 185 16.09 -29.41 -5.78
C TYR A 185 16.60 -29.73 -4.36
N PRO A 186 16.69 -31.03 -3.98
CA PRO A 186 16.47 -32.21 -4.82
C PRO A 186 15.01 -32.68 -4.92
N ARG A 187 14.10 -32.15 -4.10
CA ARG A 187 12.71 -32.64 -3.97
C ARG A 187 11.81 -32.38 -5.19
N LYS A 188 12.25 -31.54 -6.14
CA LYS A 188 11.48 -31.14 -7.33
C LYS A 188 10.13 -30.49 -6.97
N GLU A 189 10.13 -29.67 -5.92
CA GLU A 189 8.96 -28.92 -5.43
C GLU A 189 9.11 -27.43 -5.74
N ARG A 190 8.03 -26.67 -5.73
CA ARG A 190 8.01 -25.21 -5.85
C ARG A 190 7.56 -24.62 -4.51
N LEU A 191 8.19 -23.54 -4.07
CA LEU A 191 7.70 -22.73 -2.97
C LEU A 191 6.59 -21.83 -3.48
N VAL A 192 5.44 -21.90 -2.83
CA VAL A 192 4.29 -21.03 -3.08
C VAL A 192 4.21 -20.00 -1.97
N LYS A 193 4.11 -18.72 -2.34
CA LYS A 193 3.75 -17.63 -1.43
C LYS A 193 2.37 -17.13 -1.80
N LEU A 194 1.44 -17.29 -0.87
CA LEU A 194 0.04 -16.95 -1.02
C LEU A 194 -0.34 -15.87 0.00
N PHE A 195 -1.09 -14.89 -0.48
CA PHE A 195 -1.71 -13.82 0.29
C PHE A 195 -3.24 -13.96 0.22
N SER A 196 -3.90 -13.88 1.36
CA SER A 196 -5.35 -13.98 1.48
C SER A 196 -5.90 -13.07 2.59
N PRO A 197 -7.17 -12.62 2.47
CA PRO A 197 -7.85 -11.87 3.54
C PRO A 197 -8.25 -12.74 4.73
N ILE A 198 -8.21 -14.07 4.55
CA ILE A 198 -8.69 -15.06 5.51
C ILE A 198 -7.66 -16.16 5.68
N TYR A 199 -7.76 -16.88 6.80
CA TYR A 199 -6.99 -18.10 7.01
C TYR A 199 -7.41 -19.20 6.02
N LEU A 200 -6.45 -19.78 5.29
CA LEU A 200 -6.70 -20.91 4.40
C LEU A 200 -6.18 -22.20 5.04
N ASP A 201 -7.09 -23.12 5.31
CA ASP A 201 -6.75 -24.45 5.86
C ASP A 201 -6.13 -25.38 4.80
N ASP A 202 -5.69 -26.56 5.24
CA ASP A 202 -5.05 -27.55 4.35
C ASP A 202 -6.00 -28.07 3.27
N SER A 203 -7.31 -28.09 3.53
CA SER A 203 -8.33 -28.49 2.54
C SER A 203 -8.39 -27.50 1.39
N LYS A 204 -8.34 -26.20 1.70
CA LYS A 204 -8.27 -25.13 0.70
C LYS A 204 -6.96 -25.16 -0.07
N LEU A 205 -5.82 -25.42 0.59
CA LEU A 205 -4.55 -25.59 -0.13
C LEU A 205 -4.61 -26.77 -1.09
N ALA A 206 -5.16 -27.90 -0.66
CA ALA A 206 -5.38 -29.07 -1.51
C ALA A 206 -6.29 -28.73 -2.70
N GLU A 207 -7.34 -27.95 -2.50
CA GLU A 207 -8.18 -27.46 -3.61
C GLU A 207 -7.37 -26.64 -4.63
N ILE A 208 -6.48 -25.76 -4.16
CA ILE A 208 -5.66 -24.88 -5.00
C ILE A 208 -4.66 -25.67 -5.85
N VAL A 209 -4.05 -26.74 -5.32
CA VAL A 209 -3.00 -27.51 -6.01
C VAL A 209 -3.41 -28.92 -6.41
N ASP A 210 -4.71 -29.13 -6.65
CA ASP A 210 -5.25 -30.39 -7.21
C ASP A 210 -4.99 -31.63 -6.34
N GLY A 211 -5.13 -31.48 -5.02
CA GLY A 211 -5.16 -32.57 -4.06
C GLY A 211 -4.11 -32.45 -2.95
N LYS A 212 -4.40 -33.09 -1.81
CA LYS A 212 -3.55 -33.08 -0.61
C LYS A 212 -2.16 -33.67 -0.86
N ALA A 213 -2.04 -34.64 -1.78
CA ALA A 213 -0.77 -35.24 -2.17
C ALA A 213 0.21 -34.24 -2.80
N ASN A 214 -0.29 -33.12 -3.30
CA ASN A 214 0.52 -32.06 -3.89
C ASN A 214 0.85 -30.94 -2.89
N VAL A 215 0.42 -31.05 -1.64
CA VAL A 215 0.76 -30.09 -0.58
C VAL A 215 1.91 -30.66 0.26
N GLY A 216 3.06 -30.00 0.22
CA GLY A 216 4.24 -30.31 1.02
C GLY A 216 4.16 -29.68 2.42
N TRP A 217 5.26 -29.09 2.89
CA TRP A 217 5.22 -28.38 4.18
C TRP A 217 4.42 -27.10 4.06
N VAL A 218 3.82 -26.67 5.17
CA VAL A 218 2.99 -25.46 5.23
C VAL A 218 3.41 -24.59 6.42
N TYR A 219 3.57 -23.30 6.17
CA TYR A 219 3.78 -22.27 7.19
C TYR A 219 2.74 -21.17 6.98
N ARG A 220 2.11 -20.72 8.06
CA ARG A 220 1.07 -19.69 8.02
C ARG A 220 1.40 -18.60 9.01
N LYS A 221 1.20 -17.35 8.61
CA LYS A 221 1.35 -16.19 9.48
C LYS A 221 0.33 -15.12 9.12
N MET A 222 -0.35 -14.60 10.13
CA MET A 222 -1.19 -13.40 10.01
C MET A 222 -0.35 -12.18 10.38
N TRP A 223 -0.49 -11.11 9.60
CA TRP A 223 0.14 -9.82 9.84
C TRP A 223 -0.90 -8.70 9.87
N HIS A 224 -0.70 -7.72 10.75
CA HIS A 224 -1.28 -6.39 10.57
C HIS A 224 -0.39 -5.63 9.58
N ALA A 225 -0.67 -5.78 8.28
CA ALA A 225 0.28 -5.45 7.24
C ALA A 225 0.39 -3.93 6.98
N TYR A 226 -0.75 -3.28 6.78
CA TYR A 226 -0.84 -1.86 6.45
C TYR A 226 -2.06 -1.23 7.13
N PRO A 227 -2.04 0.07 7.47
CA PRO A 227 -3.22 0.76 7.95
C PRO A 227 -4.29 0.80 6.85
N ARG A 228 -5.55 0.67 7.26
CA ARG A 228 -6.70 0.96 6.41
C ARG A 228 -6.78 2.46 6.17
N ALA A 229 -7.04 2.83 4.93
CA ALA A 229 -7.02 4.23 4.53
C ALA A 229 -8.26 4.63 3.73
N PRO A 230 -9.44 4.58 4.37
CA PRO A 230 -10.66 5.07 3.75
C PRO A 230 -10.60 6.59 3.50
N PRO A 231 -11.46 7.12 2.62
CA PRO A 231 -11.72 8.55 2.52
C PRO A 231 -11.96 9.15 3.92
N LYS A 232 -11.19 10.18 4.25
CA LYS A 232 -11.08 10.74 5.62
C LYS A 232 -12.17 11.75 5.94
N ASN A 233 -13.33 11.69 5.27
CA ASN A 233 -14.34 12.75 5.17
C ASN A 233 -14.69 13.51 6.46
N ASP A 234 -14.48 12.91 7.65
CA ASP A 234 -14.42 13.59 8.96
C ASP A 234 -13.47 12.87 9.96
N THR A 235 -12.54 12.03 9.50
CA THR A 235 -11.65 11.22 10.35
C THR A 235 -10.36 11.96 10.65
N ILE A 236 -10.11 12.22 11.92
CA ILE A 236 -8.95 12.96 12.42
C ILE A 236 -7.69 12.09 12.26
N PHE A 237 -6.69 12.59 11.51
CA PHE A 237 -5.36 11.99 11.56
C PHE A 237 -4.82 12.06 12.99
N PRO A 238 -4.06 11.06 13.47
CA PRO A 238 -3.46 11.11 14.79
C PRO A 238 -2.58 12.37 14.93
N ALA A 239 -2.58 12.95 16.13
CA ALA A 239 -1.70 14.06 16.46
C ALA A 239 -0.23 13.62 16.35
N ILE A 240 0.64 14.50 15.85
CA ILE A 240 2.09 14.24 15.83
C ILE A 240 2.66 14.46 17.23
N ASN A 241 2.07 15.39 17.99
CA ASN A 241 2.44 15.70 19.36
C ASN A 241 1.17 15.57 20.23
N PRO A 242 0.83 14.34 20.67
CA PRO A 242 -0.40 14.11 21.43
C PRO A 242 -0.40 14.71 22.83
N ASP A 243 0.77 14.89 23.45
CA ASP A 243 0.93 15.49 24.78
C ASP A 243 2.28 16.20 24.92
N GLU A 244 2.46 17.04 25.94
CA GLU A 244 3.71 17.77 26.21
C GLU A 244 4.90 16.81 26.35
N GLY A 245 5.95 17.05 25.56
CA GLY A 245 7.15 16.21 25.54
C GLY A 245 6.96 14.83 24.88
N LEU A 246 5.77 14.50 24.36
CA LEU A 246 5.48 13.24 23.68
C LEU A 246 5.28 13.45 22.18
N TYR A 247 6.06 12.75 21.36
CA TYR A 247 5.97 12.83 19.90
C TYR A 247 5.72 11.45 19.28
N TYR A 248 4.73 11.37 18.39
CA TYR A 248 4.29 10.15 17.74
C TYR A 248 4.78 10.10 16.28
N VAL A 249 5.92 9.44 16.07
CA VAL A 249 6.55 9.32 14.74
C VAL A 249 5.66 8.63 13.71
N ASN A 250 4.94 7.58 14.13
CA ASN A 250 4.08 6.82 13.22
C ASN A 250 2.73 7.51 12.91
N ALA A 251 2.52 8.77 13.31
CA ALA A 251 1.29 9.51 12.99
C ALA A 251 0.99 9.54 11.48
N PHE A 252 2.05 9.59 10.66
CA PHE A 252 1.97 9.64 9.21
C PHE A 252 1.52 8.34 8.55
N GLU A 253 1.60 7.18 9.23
CA GLU A 253 1.18 5.88 8.69
C GLU A 253 -0.25 5.95 8.16
N SER A 254 -1.13 6.66 8.87
CA SER A 254 -2.55 6.82 8.54
C SER A 254 -2.83 7.72 7.33
N PHE A 255 -1.83 8.51 6.90
CA PHE A 255 -1.86 9.34 5.68
C PHE A 255 -1.22 8.61 4.51
N ILE A 256 0.03 8.17 4.65
CA ILE A 256 0.77 7.39 3.65
C ILE A 256 1.73 6.48 4.42
N SER A 257 1.51 5.16 4.35
CA SER A 257 2.35 4.14 4.99
C SER A 257 3.54 3.79 4.09
N THR A 258 4.56 4.66 4.10
CA THR A 258 5.83 4.43 3.41
C THR A 258 7.00 4.71 4.35
N MET A 259 8.16 4.13 4.07
CA MET A 259 9.34 4.44 4.88
C MET A 259 9.77 5.90 4.75
N GLU A 260 9.62 6.45 3.55
CA GLU A 260 9.96 7.82 3.22
C GLU A 260 9.12 8.81 4.05
N SER A 261 7.82 8.54 4.23
CA SER A 261 6.97 9.38 5.08
C SER A 261 7.33 9.27 6.56
N GLN A 262 7.82 8.11 7.04
CA GLN A 262 8.32 7.97 8.41
C GLN A 262 9.62 8.74 8.66
N CYS A 263 10.53 8.77 7.68
CA CYS A 263 11.72 9.61 7.77
C CYS A 263 11.35 11.10 7.84
N LEU A 264 10.37 11.54 7.03
CA LEU A 264 9.86 12.91 7.08
C LEU A 264 9.20 13.22 8.43
N ALA A 265 8.41 12.28 8.98
CA ALA A 265 7.78 12.42 10.29
C ALA A 265 8.81 12.56 11.41
N ALA A 266 9.86 11.73 11.40
CA ALA A 266 10.96 11.81 12.36
C ALA A 266 11.69 13.15 12.27
N HIS A 267 11.99 13.64 11.06
CA HIS A 267 12.64 14.94 10.88
C HIS A 267 11.75 16.08 11.41
N ASN A 268 10.44 16.06 11.12
CA ASN A 268 9.51 17.03 11.66
C ASN A 268 9.49 17.05 13.19
N ILE A 269 9.49 15.87 13.81
CA ILE A 269 9.52 15.73 15.27
C ILE A 269 10.79 16.31 15.87
N ILE A 270 11.97 16.08 15.26
CA ILE A 270 13.22 16.68 15.76
C ILE A 270 13.12 18.21 15.73
N ARG A 271 12.51 18.78 14.68
CA ARG A 271 12.30 20.24 14.58
C ARG A 271 11.31 20.76 15.62
N LEU A 272 10.21 20.05 15.86
CA LEU A 272 9.27 20.37 16.94
C LEU A 272 9.97 20.33 18.31
N LEU A 273 10.74 19.28 18.56
CA LEU A 273 11.49 19.12 19.82
C LEU A 273 12.44 20.29 20.03
N LEU A 274 13.20 20.71 19.02
CA LEU A 274 14.09 21.85 19.18
C LEU A 274 13.33 23.15 19.42
N ALA A 275 12.23 23.39 18.70
CA ALA A 275 11.38 24.55 18.91
C ALA A 275 10.84 24.59 20.34
N ASP A 276 10.36 23.46 20.85
CA ASP A 276 9.76 23.33 22.20
C ASP A 276 10.80 23.59 23.31
N TYR A 277 12.09 23.35 23.04
CA TYR A 277 13.20 23.64 23.95
C TYR A 277 13.88 24.99 23.68
N GLY A 278 13.30 25.85 22.84
CA GLY A 278 13.81 27.19 22.56
C GLY A 278 15.05 27.25 21.67
N TYR A 279 15.38 26.16 20.99
CA TYR A 279 16.41 26.12 19.95
C TYR A 279 15.83 26.54 18.60
N ASP A 280 16.69 27.05 17.71
CA ASP A 280 16.28 27.36 16.34
C ASP A 280 15.94 26.06 15.59
N GLU A 281 14.65 25.84 15.34
CA GLU A 281 14.11 24.73 14.54
C GLU A 281 14.61 24.70 13.08
N LYS A 282 15.28 25.77 12.63
CA LYS A 282 15.94 25.86 11.33
C LYS A 282 17.38 25.37 11.38
N ALA A 283 17.93 25.05 12.55
CA ALA A 283 19.32 24.61 12.73
C ALA A 283 19.55 23.12 12.41
N THR A 284 18.52 22.30 12.25
CA THR A 284 18.64 20.85 11.91
C THR A 284 18.85 20.57 10.44
N THR A 285 19.20 21.58 9.63
CA THR A 285 19.34 21.39 8.20
C THR A 285 20.51 20.47 7.90
N LEU A 286 20.20 19.20 7.67
CA LEU A 286 21.03 18.34 6.85
C LEU A 286 21.10 18.99 5.47
N ALA A 287 22.32 19.13 4.93
CA ALA A 287 22.57 19.75 3.64
C ALA A 287 21.67 19.18 2.54
N ASP A 288 21.40 20.00 1.52
CA ASP A 288 20.46 19.74 0.42
C ASP A 288 20.71 18.42 -0.36
N ASP A 289 21.85 17.76 -0.14
CA ASP A 289 22.39 16.68 -0.97
C ASP A 289 21.97 15.25 -0.60
N TYR A 290 21.23 15.01 0.50
CA TYR A 290 21.16 13.65 1.07
C TYR A 290 19.84 12.88 0.98
N TRP A 291 18.75 13.45 0.47
CA TRP A 291 17.45 12.79 0.70
C TRP A 291 16.88 12.04 -0.49
N ILE A 292 16.83 12.61 -1.70
CA ILE A 292 16.32 11.91 -2.88
C ILE A 292 16.99 12.49 -4.12
N ASP A 293 17.73 11.65 -4.86
CA ASP A 293 18.11 11.98 -6.24
C ASP A 293 16.85 11.99 -7.10
N THR A 294 16.37 13.18 -7.47
CA THR A 294 15.20 13.35 -8.33
C THR A 294 15.51 13.19 -9.82
N THR A 295 16.73 12.77 -10.19
CA THR A 295 17.17 12.67 -11.60
C THR A 295 16.97 11.31 -12.27
N ASN A 296 16.19 10.39 -11.68
CA ASN A 296 15.89 9.07 -12.27
C ASN A 296 14.43 8.85 -12.65
#